data_AF-A0A0F7RXX0-F1
#
_entry.id   AF-A0A0F7RXX0-F1
#
_cell.length_a   1.000
_cell.length_b   1.000
_cell.length_c   1.000
_cell.angle_alpha   90.00
_cell.angle_beta   90.00
_cell.angle_gamma   90.00
#
_symmetry.space_group_name_H-M   'P 1'
#
loop_
_entity.id
_entity.type
_entity.pdbx_description
1 polymer ?
#
loop_
_entity_poly.entity_id
_entity_poly.type
_entity_poly.pdbx_seq_one_letter_code
_entity_poly.pdbx_strand_id
1 'polypeptide(L)'
;MTQALPAQVSVLILGGMPHLSRPLLKWLLDSTHDAQRGGVKIKHIRIADKYLFSETAYTTYIDPDTWTALKDPRVEYRQVNLKIADILSKVYEHPQGGSYDVVFDFTGEGIGLQNFPEKALLERTVKLARSIASESLRRN
;
A
#
# COMPACT_ATOMS: atom_id res chain seq x y z
N MET A 1 4.70 22.92 10.44
CA MET A 1 6.16 22.83 10.22
C MET A 1 6.39 21.57 9.39
N THR A 2 6.92 21.68 8.18
CA THR A 2 7.24 20.50 7.36
C THR A 2 8.55 19.91 7.87
N GLN A 3 8.46 18.85 8.65
CA GLN A 3 9.63 18.08 9.05
C GLN A 3 10.22 17.46 7.78
N ALA A 4 11.52 17.68 7.56
CA ALA A 4 12.23 17.04 6.45
C ALA A 4 12.13 15.51 6.61
N LEU A 5 11.92 14.80 5.50
CA LEU A 5 11.89 13.34 5.49
C LEU A 5 13.24 12.78 6.02
N PRO A 6 13.22 11.67 6.76
CA PRO A 6 14.45 11.03 7.20
C PRO A 6 15.26 10.50 6.01
N ALA A 7 16.56 10.24 6.23
CA ALA A 7 17.46 9.73 5.21
C ALA A 7 17.02 8.36 4.64
N GLN A 8 16.24 7.61 5.41
CA GLN A 8 15.59 6.39 4.96
C GLN A 8 14.14 6.38 5.44
N VAL A 9 13.22 5.92 4.59
CA VAL A 9 11.79 5.85 4.89
C VAL A 9 11.22 4.44 4.75
N SER A 10 10.24 4.15 5.58
CA SER A 10 9.34 3.01 5.45
C SER A 10 8.02 3.45 4.81
N VAL A 11 7.55 2.71 3.83
CA VAL A 11 6.35 3.03 3.04
C VAL A 11 5.26 1.97 3.24
N LEU A 12 4.03 2.41 3.49
CA LEU A 12 2.85 1.56 3.48
C LEU A 12 1.98 1.89 2.27
N ILE A 13 1.63 0.89 1.47
CA ILE A 13 0.77 1.01 0.30
C ILE A 13 -0.50 0.20 0.55
N LEU A 14 -1.66 0.86 0.52
CA LEU A 14 -2.96 0.26 0.78
C LEU A 14 -3.76 0.14 -0.52
N GLY A 15 -4.16 -1.08 -0.88
CA GLY A 15 -4.93 -1.36 -2.08
C GLY A 15 -4.11 -1.19 -3.37
N GLY A 16 -4.81 -0.93 -4.48
CA GLY A 16 -4.24 -0.56 -5.77
C GLY A 16 -3.44 -1.64 -6.50
N MET A 17 -3.40 -2.89 -6.01
CA MET A 17 -2.54 -3.92 -6.59
C MET A 17 -2.85 -4.26 -8.04
N PRO A 18 -4.10 -4.21 -8.55
CA PRO A 18 -4.35 -4.36 -9.98
C PRO A 18 -3.83 -3.19 -10.86
N HIS A 19 -3.49 -2.05 -10.25
CA HIS A 19 -3.23 -0.80 -10.95
C HIS A 19 -2.03 -0.03 -10.36
N LEU A 20 -2.28 0.99 -9.53
CA LEU A 20 -1.33 2.03 -9.16
C LEU A 20 -0.20 1.57 -8.22
N SER A 21 -0.42 0.50 -7.44
CA SER A 21 0.58 0.03 -6.48
C SER A 21 1.80 -0.59 -7.16
N ARG A 22 1.64 -1.19 -8.34
CA ARG A 22 2.74 -1.82 -9.08
C ARG A 22 3.78 -0.83 -9.61
N PRO A 23 3.40 0.22 -10.38
CA PRO A 23 4.38 1.19 -10.84
C PRO A 23 5.01 1.94 -9.67
N LEU A 24 4.24 2.25 -8.60
CA LEU A 24 4.81 2.87 -7.41
C LEU A 24 5.84 1.97 -6.74
N LEU A 25 5.55 0.69 -6.53
CA LEU A 25 6.48 -0.27 -5.96
C LEU A 25 7.79 -0.30 -6.76
N LYS A 26 7.70 -0.45 -8.08
CA LYS A 26 8.87 -0.51 -8.97
C LYS A 26 9.69 0.78 -8.90
N TRP A 27 9.04 1.94 -8.92
CA TRP A 27 9.71 3.23 -8.80
C TRP A 27 10.41 3.42 -7.45
N LEU A 28 9.79 2.98 -6.35
CA LEU A 28 10.37 3.03 -4.99
C LEU A 28 11.60 2.14 -4.85
N LEU A 29 11.60 0.94 -5.45
CA LEU A 29 12.71 -0.01 -5.33
C LEU A 29 13.93 0.38 -6.18
N ASP A 30 13.70 1.09 -7.28
CA ASP A 30 14.74 1.51 -8.21
C ASP A 30 15.58 2.66 -7.63
N SER A 31 16.85 2.38 -7.34
CA SER A 31 17.80 3.32 -6.76
C SER A 31 18.21 4.45 -7.70
N THR A 32 17.98 4.33 -9.01
CA THR A 32 18.24 5.42 -9.96
C THR A 32 17.34 6.63 -9.69
N HIS A 33 16.22 6.43 -9.01
CA HIS A 33 15.30 7.47 -8.58
C HIS A 33 15.65 8.09 -7.20
N ASP A 34 16.72 7.65 -6.52
CA ASP A 34 17.10 8.20 -5.20
C ASP A 34 17.35 9.70 -5.27
N ALA A 35 18.02 10.20 -6.32
CA ALA A 35 18.25 11.63 -6.51
C ALA A 35 16.94 12.41 -6.68
N GLN A 36 15.95 11.84 -7.38
CA GLN A 36 14.61 12.44 -7.53
C GLN A 36 13.84 12.46 -6.21
N ARG A 37 14.15 11.53 -5.29
CA ARG A 37 13.65 11.49 -3.91
C ARG A 37 14.46 12.33 -2.93
N GLY A 38 15.33 13.22 -3.41
CA GLY A 38 16.18 14.05 -2.54
C GLY A 38 17.23 13.25 -1.77
N GLY A 39 17.64 12.08 -2.28
CA GLY A 39 18.59 11.16 -1.65
C GLY A 39 17.98 10.24 -0.59
N VAL A 40 16.65 10.28 -0.40
CA VAL A 40 15.95 9.41 0.56
C VAL A 40 15.92 7.97 0.04
N LYS A 41 16.42 7.05 0.86
CA LYS A 41 16.43 5.61 0.55
C LYS A 41 15.18 4.91 1.07
N ILE A 42 14.75 3.86 0.38
CA ILE A 42 13.64 3.03 0.84
C ILE A 42 14.16 1.91 1.72
N LYS A 43 13.74 1.92 2.98
CA LYS A 43 14.11 0.94 4.02
C LYS A 43 13.19 -0.29 4.00
N HIS A 44 11.89 -0.05 3.92
CA HIS A 44 10.87 -1.10 3.95
C HIS A 44 9.63 -0.64 3.19
N ILE A 45 8.97 -1.57 2.50
CA ILE A 45 7.69 -1.34 1.84
C ILE A 45 6.73 -2.44 2.29
N ARG A 46 5.56 -2.07 2.78
CA ARG A 46 4.43 -3.00 2.93
C ARG A 46 3.37 -2.70 1.90
N ILE A 47 2.88 -3.71 1.22
CA ILE A 47 1.69 -3.64 0.38
C ILE A 47 0.60 -4.48 1.04
N ALA A 48 -0.56 -3.87 1.27
CA ALA A 48 -1.71 -4.52 1.87
C ALA A 48 -2.91 -4.44 0.92
N ASP A 49 -3.36 -5.59 0.39
CA ASP A 49 -4.45 -5.65 -0.59
C ASP A 49 -5.30 -6.93 -0.40
N LYS A 50 -6.53 -6.95 -0.92
CA LYS A 50 -7.46 -8.08 -0.83
C LYS A 50 -7.04 -9.27 -1.69
N TYR A 51 -6.27 -9.05 -2.76
CA TYR A 51 -5.90 -10.11 -3.69
C TYR A 51 -4.88 -11.07 -3.05
N LEU A 52 -5.13 -12.37 -3.20
CA LEU A 52 -4.14 -13.40 -2.89
C LEU A 52 -2.99 -13.32 -3.90
N PHE A 53 -1.77 -13.30 -3.38
CA PHE A 53 -0.55 -13.64 -4.12
C PHE A 53 0.33 -14.54 -3.25
N SER A 54 0.62 -15.70 -3.78
CA SER A 54 1.64 -16.63 -3.31
C SER A 54 2.30 -17.27 -4.52
N GLU A 55 3.44 -17.94 -4.29
CA GLU A 55 4.13 -18.67 -5.36
C GLU A 55 3.25 -19.75 -6.01
N THR A 56 2.24 -20.24 -5.30
CA THR A 56 1.37 -21.35 -5.72
C THR A 56 -0.03 -20.93 -6.13
N ALA A 57 -0.47 -19.70 -5.80
CA ALA A 57 -1.81 -19.22 -6.10
C ALA A 57 -1.89 -17.69 -6.17
N TYR A 58 -2.68 -17.19 -7.12
CA TYR A 58 -2.99 -15.77 -7.23
C TYR A 58 -4.42 -15.55 -7.71
N THR A 59 -5.04 -14.46 -7.26
CA THR A 59 -6.46 -14.12 -7.58
C THR A 59 -6.60 -12.99 -8.59
N THR A 60 -5.49 -12.44 -9.08
CA THR A 60 -5.46 -11.48 -10.17
C THR A 60 -4.13 -11.59 -10.92
N TYR A 61 -4.11 -11.19 -12.19
CA TYR A 61 -2.92 -11.22 -13.03
C TYR A 61 -1.86 -10.24 -12.53
N ILE A 62 -0.59 -10.66 -12.50
CA ILE A 62 0.58 -9.84 -12.16
C ILE A 62 1.64 -10.00 -13.24
N ASP A 63 2.19 -8.88 -13.69
CA ASP A 63 3.29 -8.86 -14.65
C ASP A 63 4.60 -9.39 -14.03
N PRO A 64 5.50 -10.02 -14.82
CA PRO A 64 6.76 -10.58 -14.33
C PRO A 64 7.65 -9.60 -13.55
N ASP A 65 7.66 -8.33 -13.94
CA ASP A 65 8.45 -7.29 -13.26
C ASP A 65 7.94 -7.04 -11.85
N THR A 66 6.61 -7.00 -11.69
CA THR A 66 5.98 -6.88 -10.38
C THR A 66 6.23 -8.12 -9.52
N TRP A 67 6.22 -9.32 -10.11
CA TRP A 67 6.64 -10.53 -9.40
C TRP A 67 8.08 -10.45 -8.88
N THR A 68 8.97 -9.89 -9.69
CA THR A 68 10.37 -9.68 -9.31
C THR A 68 10.47 -8.66 -8.17
N ALA A 69 9.74 -7.55 -8.28
CA ALA A 69 9.70 -6.51 -7.26
C ALA A 69 9.16 -7.02 -5.91
N LEU A 70 8.13 -7.88 -5.92
CA LEU A 70 7.57 -8.47 -4.69
C LEU A 70 8.54 -9.42 -3.97
N LYS A 71 9.60 -9.89 -4.65
CA LYS A 71 10.65 -10.73 -4.05
C LYS A 71 11.79 -9.92 -3.45
N ASP A 72 11.81 -8.60 -3.60
CA ASP A 72 12.83 -7.75 -2.98
C ASP A 72 12.73 -7.87 -1.45
N PRO A 73 13.84 -8.06 -0.73
CA PRO A 73 13.83 -8.27 0.73
C PRO A 73 13.30 -7.07 1.53
N ARG A 74 13.20 -5.89 0.93
CA ARG A 74 12.58 -4.71 1.55
C ARG A 74 11.06 -4.77 1.53
N VAL A 75 10.47 -5.65 0.71
CA VAL A 75 9.03 -5.69 0.43
C VAL A 75 8.34 -6.79 1.24
N GLU A 76 7.23 -6.41 1.87
CA GLU A 76 6.30 -7.33 2.50
C GLU A 76 4.93 -7.19 1.83
N TYR A 77 4.42 -8.28 1.27
CA TYR A 77 3.04 -8.35 0.79
C TYR A 77 2.13 -8.96 1.86
N ARG A 78 0.99 -8.32 2.14
CA ARG A 78 -0.06 -8.84 3.01
C ARG A 78 -1.38 -8.92 2.26
N GLN A 79 -1.90 -10.13 2.12
CA GLN A 79 -3.29 -10.29 1.72
C GLN A 79 -4.21 -10.00 2.92
N VAL A 80 -5.03 -8.95 2.83
CA VAL A 80 -5.90 -8.50 3.92
C VAL A 80 -7.18 -7.84 3.42
N ASN A 81 -8.25 -7.93 4.21
CA ASN A 81 -9.45 -7.12 4.02
C ASN A 81 -9.37 -5.86 4.89
N LEU A 82 -8.96 -4.74 4.28
CA LEU A 82 -8.79 -3.44 4.94
C LEU A 82 -10.10 -2.83 5.49
N LYS A 83 -11.27 -3.40 5.15
CA LYS A 83 -12.56 -2.97 5.71
C LYS A 83 -12.77 -3.43 7.15
N ILE A 84 -11.97 -4.39 7.63
CA ILE A 84 -12.04 -4.88 9.01
C ILE A 84 -11.08 -4.04 9.84
N ALA A 85 -11.62 -3.27 10.80
CA ALA A 85 -10.86 -2.29 11.58
C ALA A 85 -9.64 -2.89 12.30
N ASP A 86 -9.79 -4.06 12.93
CA ASP A 86 -8.69 -4.75 13.59
C ASP A 86 -7.58 -5.15 12.63
N ILE A 87 -7.94 -5.55 11.40
CA ILE A 87 -6.97 -5.89 10.36
C ILE A 87 -6.28 -4.62 9.87
N LEU A 88 -7.03 -3.54 9.64
CA LEU A 88 -6.46 -2.24 9.27
C LEU A 88 -5.42 -1.80 10.30
N SER A 89 -5.76 -1.83 11.60
CA SER A 89 -4.82 -1.46 12.67
C SER A 89 -3.53 -2.31 12.64
N LYS A 90 -3.64 -3.63 12.44
CA LYS A 90 -2.48 -4.53 12.34
C LYS A 90 -1.60 -4.29 11.10
N VAL A 91 -2.17 -3.75 10.03
CA VAL A 91 -1.40 -3.38 8.83
C VAL A 91 -0.46 -2.19 9.10
N TYR A 92 -0.74 -1.36 10.11
CA TYR A 92 0.15 -0.28 10.53
C TYR A 92 1.26 -0.73 11.48
N GLU A 93 1.24 -1.98 11.96
CA GLU A 93 2.29 -2.51 12.84
C GLU A 93 3.55 -2.79 12.04
N HIS A 94 4.50 -1.86 12.08
CA HIS A 94 5.78 -1.97 11.39
C HIS A 94 6.61 -3.13 11.98
N PRO A 95 7.24 -4.00 11.16
CA PRO A 95 7.90 -5.21 11.65
C PRO A 95 9.12 -4.93 12.53
N GLN A 96 9.70 -3.73 12.42
CA GLN A 96 10.84 -3.29 13.23
C GLN A 96 10.42 -2.33 14.35
N GLY A 97 9.12 -2.27 14.65
CA GLY A 97 8.53 -1.24 15.51
C GLY A 97 8.46 0.13 14.82
N GLY A 98 7.79 1.07 15.49
CA GLY A 98 7.55 2.43 14.97
C GLY A 98 6.39 2.54 13.97
N SER A 99 6.31 3.69 13.32
CA SER A 99 5.29 4.04 12.32
C SER A 99 5.88 4.04 10.91
N TYR A 100 5.02 3.94 9.91
CA TYR A 100 5.41 4.20 8.52
C TYR A 100 5.51 5.70 8.28
N ASP A 101 6.57 6.14 7.59
CA ASP A 101 6.81 7.56 7.29
C ASP A 101 5.85 8.07 6.21
N VAL A 102 5.47 7.21 5.27
CA VAL A 102 4.56 7.54 4.17
C VAL A 102 3.53 6.44 3.99
N VAL A 103 2.26 6.85 3.90
CA VAL A 103 1.13 5.95 3.62
C VAL A 103 0.46 6.39 2.32
N PHE A 104 0.41 5.49 1.34
CA PHE A 104 -0.34 5.68 0.09
C PHE A 104 -1.66 4.92 0.17
N ASP A 105 -2.78 5.65 0.06
CA ASP A 105 -4.11 5.08 -0.07
C ASP A 105 -4.52 5.00 -1.54
N PHE A 106 -4.46 3.80 -2.11
CA PHE A 106 -5.01 3.46 -3.42
C PHE A 106 -6.24 2.57 -3.30
N THR A 107 -6.89 2.58 -2.15
CA THR A 107 -8.15 1.87 -1.98
C THR A 107 -9.27 2.56 -2.76
N GLY A 108 -10.21 1.77 -3.23
CA GLY A 108 -11.27 2.24 -4.10
C GLY A 108 -12.20 1.10 -4.47
N GLU A 109 -13.44 1.47 -4.79
CA GLU A 109 -14.46 0.56 -5.30
C GLU A 109 -14.85 1.02 -6.71
N GLY A 110 -15.33 0.11 -7.55
CA GLY A 110 -15.97 0.46 -8.83
C GLY A 110 -15.44 -0.30 -10.04
N ILE A 111 -14.19 -0.77 -10.01
CA ILE A 111 -13.65 -1.58 -11.10
C ILE A 111 -14.29 -2.97 -11.05
N GLY A 112 -14.97 -3.36 -12.13
CA GLY A 112 -15.69 -4.63 -12.24
C GLY A 112 -17.05 -4.68 -11.54
N LEU A 113 -17.53 -3.56 -10.98
CA LEU A 113 -18.81 -3.47 -10.26
C LEU A 113 -19.84 -2.61 -11.03
N GLN A 114 -19.90 -2.76 -12.35
CA GLN A 114 -20.77 -1.96 -13.24
C GLN A 114 -22.26 -2.02 -12.87
N ASN A 115 -22.69 -3.11 -12.22
CA ASN A 115 -24.08 -3.31 -11.79
C ASN A 115 -24.33 -2.86 -10.34
N PHE A 116 -23.33 -2.34 -9.62
CA PHE A 116 -23.52 -1.82 -8.27
C PHE A 116 -23.96 -0.34 -8.32
N PRO A 117 -24.86 0.10 -7.43
CA PRO A 117 -25.24 1.51 -7.35
C PRO A 117 -24.02 2.38 -7.06
N GLU A 118 -23.80 3.42 -7.86
CA GLU A 118 -22.69 4.38 -7.71
C GLU A 118 -22.62 4.95 -6.29
N LYS A 119 -23.77 5.33 -5.73
CA LYS A 119 -23.86 5.83 -4.35
C LYS A 119 -23.30 4.85 -3.32
N ALA A 120 -23.52 3.55 -3.52
CA ALA A 120 -23.00 2.52 -2.61
C ALA A 120 -21.47 2.34 -2.78
N LEU A 121 -20.96 2.47 -4.00
CA LEU A 121 -19.51 2.44 -4.26
C LEU A 121 -18.83 3.64 -3.60
N LEU A 122 -19.36 4.84 -3.80
CA LEU A 122 -18.87 6.07 -3.18
C LEU A 122 -18.90 5.98 -1.65
N GLU A 123 -20.01 5.53 -1.07
CA GLU A 123 -20.14 5.39 0.38
C GLU A 123 -19.09 4.44 0.95
N ARG A 124 -18.85 3.29 0.29
CA ARG A 124 -17.85 2.32 0.72
C ARG A 124 -16.43 2.88 0.63
N THR A 125 -16.09 3.54 -0.46
CA THR A 125 -14.78 4.17 -0.65
C THR A 125 -14.52 5.25 0.39
N VAL A 126 -15.47 6.16 0.62
CA VAL A 126 -15.31 7.25 1.59
C VAL A 126 -15.22 6.73 3.02
N LYS A 127 -16.02 5.70 3.38
CA LYS A 127 -15.92 5.06 4.70
C LYS A 127 -14.54 4.46 4.93
N LEU A 128 -13.99 3.75 3.95
CA LEU A 128 -12.66 3.16 4.05
C LEU A 128 -11.56 4.22 4.13
N ALA A 129 -11.59 5.21 3.24
CA ALA A 129 -10.63 6.33 3.24
C ALA A 129 -10.63 7.07 4.59
N ARG A 130 -11.82 7.29 5.18
CA ARG A 130 -11.93 7.87 6.53
C ARG A 130 -11.29 6.99 7.60
N SER A 131 -11.52 5.67 7.57
CA SER A 131 -10.90 4.73 8.52
C SER A 131 -9.38 4.72 8.41
N ILE A 132 -8.86 4.71 7.17
CA ILE A 132 -7.43 4.79 6.88
C ILE A 132 -6.83 6.09 7.41
N ALA A 133 -7.46 7.23 7.10
CA ALA A 133 -6.99 8.54 7.56
C ALA A 133 -7.00 8.64 9.09
N SER A 134 -8.02 8.09 9.75
CA SER A 134 -8.12 8.06 11.21
C SER A 134 -7.03 7.20 11.84
N GLU A 135 -6.72 6.04 11.25
CA GLU A 135 -5.65 5.17 11.74
C GLU A 135 -4.27 5.80 11.49
N SER A 136 -4.05 6.42 10.33
CA SER A 136 -2.82 7.18 10.05
C SER A 136 -2.59 8.31 11.06
N LEU A 137 -3.64 9.05 11.43
CA LEU A 137 -3.57 10.11 12.45
C LEU A 137 -3.31 9.56 13.86
N ARG A 138 -3.72 8.33 14.16
CA ARG A 138 -3.44 7.71 15.46
C ARG A 138 -1.98 7.29 15.61
N ARG A 139 -1.28 7.10 14.49
CA ARG A 139 0.09 6.55 14.44
C ARG A 139 1.16 7.62 14.22
N ASN A 140 0.78 8.85 13.88
CA ASN A 140 1.67 9.98 13.59
C ASN A 140 1.17 11.25 14.29
#